data_AF-A0A6J7ZJ32-F1
#
_entry.id   AF-A0A6J7ZJ32-F1
#
_cell.length_a   1.000
_cell.length_b   1.000
_cell.length_c   1.000
_cell.angle_alpha   90.00
_cell.angle_beta   90.00
_cell.angle_gamma   90.00
#
_symmetry.space_group_name_H-M   'P 1'
#
loop_
_entity.id
_entity.type
_entity.pdbx_description
1 polymer ?
#
loop_
_entity_poly.entity_id
_entity_poly.type
_entity_poly.pdbx_seq_one_letter_code
_entity_poly.pdbx_strand_id
1 'polypeptide(L)'
;MKTLFVNTFYWVALINVADSWHQSVRDYSRNLNNIQLVTTEEVLTETINFFASFPSPMKKAVFQLLTQVVTDSHINVIPQSHESFTFKIAQSEETYQEFKHPPPNPPCTGAWGGGNTGGKDFTV
;
A
#
# COMPACT_ATOMS: atom_id res chain seq x y z
N MET A 1 18.31 -6.51 10.41
CA MET A 1 17.42 -7.00 9.34
C MET A 1 16.44 -5.89 9.03
N LYS A 2 16.26 -5.51 7.76
CA LYS A 2 15.25 -4.49 7.39
C LYS A 2 13.92 -5.20 7.11
N THR A 3 12.82 -4.57 7.49
CA THR A 3 11.48 -5.10 7.26
C THR A 3 10.77 -4.21 6.24
N LEU A 4 10.21 -4.80 5.20
CA LEU A 4 9.47 -4.07 4.17
C LEU A 4 8.02 -4.57 4.12
N PHE A 5 7.10 -3.62 4.20
CA PHE A 5 5.70 -3.91 3.93
C PHE A 5 5.45 -3.95 2.43
N VAL A 6 4.80 -5.02 1.96
CA VAL A 6 4.52 -5.29 0.57
C VAL A 6 3.01 -5.20 0.34
N ASN A 7 2.61 -4.21 -0.46
CA ASN A 7 1.22 -3.92 -0.81
C ASN A 7 0.82 -4.59 -2.14
N THR A 8 -0.48 -4.60 -2.45
CA THR A 8 -1.13 -5.05 -3.68
C THR A 8 -0.43 -4.53 -4.93
N PHE A 9 -0.07 -3.25 -4.97
CA PHE A 9 0.67 -2.66 -6.10
C PHE A 9 1.93 -3.46 -6.44
N TYR A 10 2.73 -3.83 -5.43
CA TYR A 10 3.95 -4.60 -5.65
C TYR A 10 3.62 -5.99 -6.22
N TRP A 11 2.65 -6.70 -5.64
CA TRP A 11 2.26 -8.02 -6.11
C TRP A 11 1.73 -7.99 -7.54
N VAL A 12 0.87 -7.03 -7.86
CA VAL A 12 0.33 -6.81 -9.20
C VAL A 12 1.47 -6.54 -10.19
N ALA A 13 2.34 -5.58 -9.90
CA ALA A 13 3.46 -5.26 -10.78
C ALA A 13 4.44 -6.44 -10.91
N LEU A 14 4.67 -7.23 -9.86
CA LEU A 14 5.54 -8.40 -9.91
C LEU A 14 4.97 -9.52 -10.82
N ILE A 15 3.65 -9.72 -10.82
CA ILE A 15 2.97 -10.78 -11.58
C ILE A 15 2.67 -10.36 -13.02
N ASN A 16 2.18 -9.14 -13.21
CA ASN A 16 1.67 -8.66 -14.48
C ASN A 16 2.80 -8.11 -15.37
N VAL A 17 3.23 -8.90 -16.34
CA VAL A 17 4.29 -8.51 -17.30
C VAL A 17 3.91 -7.26 -18.12
N ALA A 18 2.61 -7.00 -18.30
CA ALA A 18 2.13 -5.82 -19.00
C ALA A 18 2.07 -4.56 -18.11
N ASP A 19 2.34 -4.69 -16.81
CA ASP A 19 2.41 -3.54 -15.91
C ASP A 19 3.66 -2.69 -16.20
N SER A 20 3.47 -1.38 -16.31
CA SER A 20 4.57 -0.43 -16.54
C SER A 20 5.69 -0.50 -15.48
N TRP A 21 5.38 -0.93 -14.26
CA TRP A 21 6.33 -1.08 -13.16
C TRP A 21 6.95 -2.47 -13.05
N HIS A 22 6.53 -3.42 -13.89
CA HIS A 22 6.96 -4.81 -13.80
C HIS A 22 8.48 -4.96 -13.76
N GLN A 23 9.18 -4.31 -14.68
CA GLN A 23 10.63 -4.40 -14.77
C GLN A 23 11.32 -3.80 -13.53
N SER A 24 10.87 -2.61 -13.10
CA SER A 24 11.39 -1.93 -11.91
C SER A 24 11.21 -2.76 -10.65
N VAL A 25 10.03 -3.33 -10.44
CA VAL A 25 9.72 -4.18 -9.28
C VAL A 25 10.53 -5.46 -9.32
N ARG A 26 10.70 -6.09 -10.49
CA ARG A 26 11.54 -7.28 -10.63
C ARG A 26 13.01 -7.01 -10.31
N ASP A 27 13.56 -5.90 -10.80
CA ASP A 27 14.94 -5.54 -10.53
C ASP A 27 15.15 -5.16 -9.07
N TYR A 28 14.19 -4.48 -8.46
CA TYR A 28 14.18 -4.25 -7.02
C TYR A 28 14.17 -5.58 -6.24
N SER A 29 13.29 -6.51 -6.61
CA SER A 29 13.11 -7.81 -5.95
C SER A 29 14.37 -8.66 -5.98
N ARG A 30 15.12 -8.64 -7.09
CA ARG A 30 16.41 -9.36 -7.23
C ARG A 30 17.48 -8.85 -6.28
N ASN A 31 17.39 -7.59 -5.86
CA ASN A 31 18.35 -6.94 -5.00
C ASN A 31 17.94 -6.97 -3.51
N LEU A 32 16.79 -7.57 -3.19
CA LEU A 32 16.32 -7.76 -1.81
C LEU A 32 17.16 -8.84 -1.11
N ASN A 33 18.30 -8.43 -0.57
CA ASN A 33 19.13 -9.28 0.29
C ASN A 33 18.95 -8.87 1.75
N ASN A 34 18.83 -9.85 2.67
CA ASN A 34 18.73 -9.62 4.12
C ASN A 34 17.53 -8.73 4.55
N ILE A 35 16.40 -8.91 3.88
CA ILE A 35 15.14 -8.19 4.13
C ILE A 35 14.05 -9.21 4.49
N GLN A 36 13.28 -8.92 5.53
CA GLN A 36 12.04 -9.62 5.83
C GLN A 36 10.88 -8.91 5.11
N LEU A 37 10.16 -9.64 4.26
CA LEU A 37 8.92 -9.12 3.67
C LEU A 37 7.77 -9.33 4.64
N VAL A 38 6.90 -8.34 4.75
CA VAL A 38 5.66 -8.39 5.53
C VAL A 38 4.51 -7.99 4.62
N THR A 39 3.41 -8.73 4.68
CA THR A 39 2.17 -8.39 3.97
C THR A 39 0.98 -8.82 4.84
N THR A 40 -0.25 -8.54 4.42
CA THR A 40 -1.45 -9.01 5.13
C THR A 40 -2.35 -9.83 4.23
N GLU A 41 -3.18 -10.70 4.80
CA GLU A 41 -4.17 -11.46 4.05
C GLU A 41 -5.15 -10.57 3.26
N GLU A 42 -5.46 -9.36 3.75
CA GLU A 42 -6.31 -8.42 3.01
C GLU A 42 -5.62 -7.89 1.75
N VAL A 43 -4.31 -7.63 1.79
CA VAL A 43 -3.52 -7.26 0.60
C VAL A 43 -3.50 -8.40 -0.42
N LEU A 44 -3.31 -9.65 0.04
CA LEU A 44 -3.34 -10.80 -0.86
C LEU A 44 -4.74 -11.00 -1.46
N THR A 45 -5.79 -10.76 -0.68
CA THR A 45 -7.19 -10.79 -1.15
C THR A 45 -7.45 -9.74 -2.22
N GLU A 46 -6.97 -8.51 -2.02
CA GLU A 46 -7.07 -7.44 -3.03
C GLU A 46 -6.29 -7.82 -4.31
N THR A 47 -5.12 -8.43 -4.16
CA THR A 47 -4.34 -8.96 -5.29
C THR A 47 -5.11 -10.02 -6.07
N ILE A 48 -5.76 -10.98 -5.38
CA ILE A 48 -6.61 -12.00 -6.02
C ILE A 48 -7.76 -11.33 -6.79
N ASN A 49 -8.43 -10.37 -6.16
CA ASN A 49 -9.56 -9.66 -6.75
C ASN A 49 -9.15 -8.87 -8.00
N PHE A 50 -7.97 -8.24 -7.99
CA PHE A 50 -7.42 -7.55 -9.17
C PHE A 50 -7.33 -8.49 -10.39
N PHE A 51 -6.84 -9.71 -10.20
CA PHE A 51 -6.70 -10.69 -11.28
C PHE A 51 -7.97 -11.50 -11.57
N ALA A 52 -9.08 -11.30 -10.86
CA ALA A 52 -10.29 -12.12 -11.01
C ALA A 52 -10.89 -12.06 -12.42
N SER A 53 -10.78 -10.90 -13.08
CA SER A 53 -11.26 -10.66 -14.45
C SER A 53 -10.29 -11.13 -15.55
N PHE A 54 -9.07 -11.55 -15.19
CA PHE A 54 -8.04 -11.95 -16.15
C PHE A 54 -8.27 -13.37 -16.70
N PRO A 55 -7.65 -13.73 -17.85
CA PRO A 55 -7.73 -15.07 -18.42
C PRO A 55 -7.28 -16.17 -17.45
N SER A 56 -7.87 -17.37 -17.60
CA SER A 56 -7.62 -18.53 -16.71
C SER A 56 -6.14 -18.86 -16.47
N PRO A 57 -5.23 -18.85 -17.48
CA PRO A 57 -3.82 -19.10 -17.25
C PRO A 57 -3.18 -18.13 -16.25
N MET A 58 -3.56 -16.85 -16.30
CA MET A 58 -3.02 -15.83 -15.39
C MET A 58 -3.52 -16.02 -13.97
N LYS A 59 -4.81 -16.33 -13.80
CA LYS A 59 -5.39 -16.66 -12.49
C LYS A 59 -4.68 -17.85 -11.84
N LYS A 60 -4.39 -18.90 -12.61
CA LYS A 60 -3.64 -20.06 -12.11
C LYS A 60 -2.24 -19.67 -11.63
N ALA A 61 -1.52 -18.83 -12.38
CA ALA A 61 -0.21 -18.33 -11.98
C ALA A 61 -0.27 -17.50 -10.69
N VAL A 62 -1.28 -16.65 -10.54
CA VAL A 62 -1.53 -15.86 -9.32
C VAL A 62 -1.73 -16.78 -8.11
N PHE A 63 -2.60 -17.78 -8.21
CA PHE A 63 -2.83 -18.71 -7.10
C PHE A 63 -1.60 -19.52 -6.74
N GLN A 64 -0.81 -19.96 -7.74
CA GLN A 64 0.44 -20.67 -7.49
C GLN A 64 1.46 -19.79 -6.76
N LEU A 65 1.62 -18.54 -7.17
CA LEU A 65 2.52 -17.61 -6.51
C LEU A 65 2.05 -17.30 -5.09
N LEU A 66 0.77 -16.99 -4.88
CA LEU A 66 0.25 -16.66 -3.55
C LEU A 66 0.34 -17.86 -2.59
N THR A 67 0.20 -19.08 -3.09
CA THR A 67 0.44 -20.30 -2.30
C THR A 67 1.91 -20.39 -1.84
N GLN A 68 2.86 -19.98 -2.68
CA GLN A 68 4.27 -19.90 -2.29
C GLN A 68 4.48 -18.78 -1.26
N VAL A 69 3.87 -17.62 -1.47
CA VAL A 69 3.96 -16.47 -0.55
C VAL A 69 3.52 -16.83 0.87
N VAL A 70 2.39 -17.53 1.03
CA VAL A 70 1.87 -17.90 2.36
C VAL A 70 2.64 -19.05 3.02
N THR A 71 3.47 -19.78 2.28
CA THR A 71 4.29 -20.89 2.80
C THR A 71 5.77 -20.54 2.94
N ASP A 72 6.22 -19.40 2.43
CA ASP A 72 7.60 -18.94 2.51
C ASP A 72 7.91 -18.34 3.89
N SER A 73 8.84 -18.93 4.63
CA SER A 73 9.28 -18.46 5.94
C SER A 73 9.93 -17.07 5.93
N HIS A 74 10.39 -16.58 4.77
CA HIS A 74 10.98 -15.25 4.61
C HIS A 74 9.93 -14.16 4.37
N ILE A 75 8.65 -14.54 4.27
CA ILE A 75 7.52 -13.63 4.13
C ILE A 75 6.60 -13.82 5.33
N ASN A 76 6.46 -12.77 6.13
CA ASN A 76 5.52 -12.77 7.23
C ASN A 76 4.16 -12.29 6.74
N VAL A 77 3.22 -13.22 6.59
CA VAL A 77 1.82 -12.90 6.23
C VAL A 77 1.02 -12.72 7.50
N ILE A 78 0.57 -11.49 7.74
CA ILE A 78 -0.25 -11.17 8.91
C ILE A 78 -1.71 -11.57 8.62
N PRO A 79 -2.32 -12.41 9.45
CA PRO A 79 -3.69 -12.85 9.23
C PRO A 79 -4.69 -11.73 9.47
N GLN A 80 -5.82 -11.79 8.77
CA GLN A 80 -6.97 -10.94 9.07
C GLN A 80 -7.66 -11.45 10.34
N SER A 81 -8.01 -10.54 11.24
CA SER A 81 -8.86 -10.83 12.39
C SER A 81 -9.98 -9.80 12.50
N HIS A 82 -11.02 -10.12 13.27
CA HIS A 82 -12.07 -9.14 13.56
C HIS A 82 -11.48 -7.89 14.25
N GLU A 83 -10.49 -8.09 15.12
CA GLU A 83 -9.78 -7.02 15.81
C GLU A 83 -8.96 -6.15 14.84
N SER A 84 -8.22 -6.74 13.89
CA SER A 84 -7.47 -5.97 12.90
C SER A 84 -8.40 -5.15 12.00
N PHE A 85 -9.58 -5.70 11.70
CA PHE A 85 -10.61 -5.02 10.94
C PHE A 85 -11.24 -3.84 11.71
N THR A 86 -11.65 -4.04 12.96
CA THR A 86 -12.24 -2.95 13.77
C THR A 86 -11.21 -1.87 14.10
N PHE A 87 -9.95 -2.23 14.32
CA PHE A 87 -8.86 -1.26 14.47
C PHE A 87 -8.70 -0.38 13.22
N LYS A 88 -8.70 -0.98 12.02
CA LYS A 88 -8.63 -0.24 10.75
C LYS A 88 -9.80 0.74 10.59
N ILE A 89 -11.01 0.36 10.99
CA ILE A 89 -12.16 1.27 11.00
C ILE A 89 -11.89 2.47 11.90
N ALA A 90 -11.50 2.24 13.16
CA ALA A 90 -11.24 3.32 14.11
C ALA A 90 -10.15 4.28 13.62
N GLN A 91 -9.05 3.75 13.09
CA GLN A 91 -7.96 4.56 12.54
C GLN A 91 -8.39 5.36 11.30
N SER A 92 -9.22 4.77 10.43
CA SER A 92 -9.73 5.46 9.25
C SER A 92 -10.66 6.62 9.63
N GLU A 93 -11.45 6.47 10.69
CA GLU A 93 -12.30 7.53 11.23
C GLU A 93 -11.45 8.66 11.79
N GLU A 94 -10.42 8.37 12.59
CA GLU A 94 -9.51 9.40 13.13
C GLU A 94 -8.83 10.20 12.00
N THR A 95 -8.30 9.50 11.00
CA THR A 95 -7.69 10.13 9.82
C THR A 95 -8.69 11.00 9.07
N TYR A 96 -9.94 10.53 8.93
CA TYR A 96 -11.01 11.28 8.28
C TYR A 96 -11.43 12.52 9.09
N GLN A 97 -11.44 12.42 10.42
CA GLN A 97 -11.72 13.56 11.30
C GLN A 97 -10.61 14.60 11.25
N GLU A 98 -9.33 14.20 11.23
CA GLU A 98 -8.19 15.10 11.02
C GLU A 98 -8.26 15.78 9.64
N PHE A 99 -8.61 15.04 8.59
CA PHE A 99 -8.81 15.61 7.26
C PHE A 99 -9.94 16.67 7.23
N LYS A 100 -11.04 16.43 7.95
CA LYS A 100 -12.16 17.38 8.06
C LYS A 100 -11.85 18.59 8.93
N HIS A 101 -11.04 18.39 9.97
CA HIS A 101 -10.70 19.41 10.96
C HIS A 101 -9.18 19.43 11.11
N PRO A 102 -8.46 19.95 10.10
CA PRO A 102 -7.00 20.00 10.17
C PRO A 102 -6.60 20.77 11.42
N PRO A 103 -5.53 20.33 12.12
CA PRO A 103 -5.05 21.05 13.28
C PRO A 103 -4.80 22.52 12.91
N PRO A 104 -5.09 23.47 13.83
CA PRO A 104 -4.84 24.87 13.56
C PRO A 104 -3.37 25.02 13.17
N ASN A 105 -3.11 25.79 12.10
CA ASN A 105 -1.76 26.05 11.63
C ASN A 105 -0.87 26.38 12.83
N PRO A 106 0.32 25.77 12.95
CA PRO A 106 1.25 26.14 14.01
C PRO A 106 1.39 27.66 13.99
N PRO A 107 1.38 28.33 15.15
CA PRO A 107 1.42 29.78 15.19
C PRO A 107 2.57 30.24 14.30
N CYS A 108 2.24 31.06 13.30
CA CYS A 108 3.24 31.68 12.44
C CYS A 108 4.21 32.42 13.35
N THR A 109 5.35 31.80 13.68
CA THR A 109 6.47 32.47 14.30
C THR A 109 7.02 33.38 13.23
N GLY A 110 6.57 34.63 13.30
CA GLY A 110 6.88 35.68 12.33
C GLY A 110 8.38 35.89 12.19
N ALA A 111 8.90 35.48 11.03
CA ALA A 111 9.86 36.19 10.21
C ALA A 111 9.56 35.61 8.82
N TRP A 112 8.80 36.29 7.97
CA TRP A 112 9.30 37.21 6.96
C TRP A 112 8.17 38.17 6.58
N GLY A 113 8.46 39.47 6.64
CA GLY A 113 7.50 40.52 6.34
C GLY A 113 7.22 40.67 4.84
N GLY A 114 5.98 41.07 4.55
CA GLY A 114 5.63 41.91 3.41
C GLY A 114 5.22 41.19 2.13
N GLY A 115 3.95 41.33 1.74
CA GLY A 115 3.53 41.14 0.35
C GLY A 115 2.14 40.55 0.15
N ASN A 116 1.12 41.41 0.24
CA ASN A 116 -0.24 41.18 -0.24
C ASN A 116 -0.25 40.80 -1.74
N THR A 117 -1.02 39.79 -2.16
CA THR A 117 -2.15 39.92 -3.11
C THR A 117 -2.70 38.55 -3.54
N GLY A 118 -4.03 38.42 -3.53
CA GLY A 118 -4.76 37.71 -4.59
C GLY A 118 -5.32 36.35 -4.19
N GLY A 119 -6.52 36.36 -3.62
CA GLY A 119 -7.33 35.15 -3.42
C GLY A 119 -7.61 34.42 -4.73
N LYS A 120 -7.63 33.10 -4.65
CA LYS A 120 -8.41 32.24 -5.53
C LYS A 120 -9.00 31.13 -4.67
N ASP A 121 -10.32 31.17 -4.52
CA ASP A 121 -11.13 30.05 -4.08
C ASP A 121 -10.75 28.81 -4.90
N PHE A 122 -10.36 27.75 -4.21
CA PHE A 122 -10.38 26.40 -4.76
C PHE A 122 -11.54 25.65 -4.10
N THR A 123 -12.68 25.66 -4.79
CA THR A 123 -13.70 24.63 -4.62
C THR A 123 -13.32 23.48 -5.53
N VAL A 124 -13.17 22.28 -4.95
CA VAL A 124 -13.30 20.99 -5.64
C VAL A 124 -14.51 20.30 -5.05
#